data_AF-A0AAU9LYW8-F1
#
_entry.id   AF-A0AAU9LYW8-F1
#
_cell.length_a   1.000
_cell.length_b   1.000
_cell.length_c   1.000
_cell.angle_alpha   90.00
_cell.angle_beta   90.00
_cell.angle_gamma   90.00
#
_symmetry.space_group_name_H-M   'P 1'
#
loop_
_entity.id
_entity.type
_entity.pdbx_description
1 polymer ?
#
loop_
_entity_poly.entity_id
_entity_poly.type
_entity_poly.pdbx_seq_one_letter_code
_entity_poly.pdbx_strand_id
1 'polypeptide(L)'
;MTFYIKGSNFAALKTGSFKLTPQDQKLTFVQETVVTECNDFSGYEFGFSFVDYQNILSLAHPQDTSVDVVGLVVAVAEIQQDHPDKSKHKLNINIQDAKLVFLYFYSF
;
A
#
# COMPACT_ATOMS: atom_id res chain seq x y z
N MET A 1 15.47 9.31 1.79
CA MET A 1 16.81 8.93 1.28
C MET A 1 16.61 8.18 -0.02
N THR A 2 17.34 8.53 -1.08
CA THR A 2 17.09 8.05 -2.44
C THR A 2 18.36 7.48 -3.07
N PHE A 3 18.21 6.57 -4.03
CA PHE A 3 19.35 5.84 -4.61
C PHE A 3 19.19 5.63 -6.12
N TYR A 4 20.32 5.72 -6.83
CA TYR A 4 20.45 5.17 -8.18
C TYR A 4 20.81 3.69 -8.09
N ILE A 5 20.07 2.85 -8.83
CA ILE A 5 20.30 1.41 -8.90
C ILE A 5 20.67 1.05 -10.34
N LYS A 6 21.82 0.40 -10.54
CA LYS A 6 22.33 -0.03 -11.86
C LYS A 6 22.73 -1.50 -11.82
N GLY A 7 22.65 -2.20 -12.96
CA GLY A 7 23.11 -3.58 -13.08
C GLY A 7 22.21 -4.60 -12.36
N SER A 8 20.93 -4.29 -12.17
CA SER A 8 19.93 -5.21 -11.60
C SER A 8 19.29 -6.10 -12.67
N ASN A 9 18.75 -7.24 -12.26
CA ASN A 9 17.97 -8.10 -13.13
C ASN A 9 16.46 -7.80 -13.00
N PHE A 10 15.72 -7.95 -14.09
CA PHE A 10 14.27 -7.78 -14.16
C PHE A 10 13.60 -9.11 -14.52
N ALA A 11 12.53 -9.44 -13.82
CA ALA A 11 11.73 -10.62 -14.11
C ALA A 11 10.24 -10.29 -14.02
N ALA A 12 9.42 -10.94 -14.85
CA ALA A 12 7.97 -10.86 -14.71
C ALA A 12 7.53 -11.46 -13.37
N LEU A 13 6.52 -10.84 -12.76
CA LEU A 13 5.79 -11.41 -11.64
C LEU A 13 4.94 -12.59 -12.12
N LYS A 14 4.71 -13.56 -11.23
CA LYS A 14 3.84 -14.69 -11.54
C LYS A 14 2.40 -14.19 -11.66
N THR A 15 1.68 -14.67 -12.66
CA THR A 15 0.24 -14.41 -12.80
C THR A 15 -0.49 -14.87 -11.54
N GLY A 16 -1.34 -14.01 -10.98
CA GLY A 16 -2.12 -14.30 -9.78
C GLY A 16 -1.37 -14.20 -8.45
N SER A 17 -0.12 -13.73 -8.43
CA SER A 17 0.53 -13.36 -7.16
C SER A 17 0.00 -12.02 -6.64
N PHE A 18 -0.12 -11.88 -5.32
CA PHE A 18 -0.38 -10.58 -4.68
C PHE A 18 0.65 -9.54 -5.13
N LYS A 19 0.16 -8.32 -5.44
CA LYS A 19 0.99 -7.20 -5.90
C LYS A 19 0.77 -6.01 -4.99
N LEU A 20 1.86 -5.40 -4.55
CA LEU A 20 1.87 -4.13 -3.82
C LEU A 20 2.00 -2.91 -4.73
N THR A 21 2.41 -3.13 -5.98
CA THR A 21 2.60 -2.07 -6.98
C THR A 21 1.91 -2.48 -8.27
N PRO A 22 1.49 -1.53 -9.12
CA PRO A 22 0.89 -1.85 -10.41
C PRO A 22 1.88 -2.47 -11.42
N GLN A 23 3.17 -2.56 -11.07
CA GLN A 23 4.19 -3.08 -11.97
C GLN A 23 4.15 -4.61 -12.05
N ASP A 24 4.19 -5.13 -13.27
CA ASP A 24 4.21 -6.57 -13.55
C ASP A 24 5.62 -7.18 -13.47
N GLN A 25 6.60 -6.38 -13.06
CA GLN A 25 8.00 -6.75 -13.02
C GLN A 25 8.54 -6.58 -11.61
N LYS A 26 9.46 -7.47 -11.24
CA LYS A 26 10.28 -7.32 -10.05
C LYS A 26 11.72 -7.06 -10.42
N LEU A 27 12.36 -6.20 -9.65
CA LEU A 27 13.79 -5.92 -9.72
C LEU A 27 14.50 -6.79 -8.67
N THR A 28 15.57 -7.49 -9.06
CA THR A 28 16.38 -8.32 -8.16
C THR A 28 17.83 -7.86 -8.20
N PHE A 29 18.44 -7.71 -7.03
CA PHE A 29 19.85 -7.39 -6.92
C PHE A 29 20.68 -8.64 -7.21
N VAL A 30 21.71 -8.46 -8.04
CA VAL A 30 22.71 -9.48 -8.40
C VAL A 30 24.09 -8.98 -7.98
N GLN A 31 25.12 -9.81 -8.15
CA GLN A 31 26.48 -9.49 -7.70
C GLN A 31 27.01 -8.19 -8.32
N GLU A 32 26.60 -7.87 -9.56
CA GLU A 32 27.00 -6.69 -10.31
C GLU A 32 26.12 -5.46 -10.03
N THR A 33 25.11 -5.58 -9.17
CA THR A 33 24.22 -4.45 -8.86
C THR A 33 24.96 -3.40 -8.06
N VAL A 34 24.94 -2.16 -8.57
CA VAL A 34 25.54 -0.99 -7.93
C VAL A 34 24.41 -0.10 -7.41
N VAL A 35 24.49 0.25 -6.13
CA VAL A 35 23.58 1.19 -5.46
C VAL A 35 24.39 2.42 -5.04
N THR A 36 23.95 3.61 -5.45
CA THR A 36 24.63 4.87 -5.14
C THR A 36 23.62 5.88 -4.60
N GLU A 37 23.97 6.59 -3.54
CA GLU A 37 23.12 7.64 -2.98
C GLU A 37 22.81 8.72 -4.02
N CYS A 38 21.55 9.14 -4.08
CA CYS A 38 21.05 10.21 -4.93
C CYS A 38 20.64 11.38 -4.04
N ASN A 39 21.33 12.51 -4.19
CA ASN A 39 21.15 13.72 -3.39
C ASN A 39 20.22 14.76 -4.02
N ASP A 40 19.82 14.54 -5.27
CA ASP A 40 19.11 15.47 -6.14
C ASP A 40 17.80 14.88 -6.68
N PHE A 41 17.24 13.88 -5.98
CA PHE A 41 15.97 13.28 -6.38
C PHE A 41 14.84 14.31 -6.27
N SER A 42 14.16 14.56 -7.39
CA SER A 42 13.04 15.51 -7.49
C SER A 42 11.67 14.84 -7.66
N GLY A 43 11.56 13.53 -7.40
CA GLY A 43 10.32 12.77 -7.53
C GLY A 43 9.50 12.68 -6.24
N TYR A 44 8.34 12.02 -6.31
CA TYR A 44 7.51 11.75 -5.13
C TYR A 44 8.17 10.69 -4.23
N GLU A 45 8.32 10.99 -2.94
CA GLU A 45 9.01 10.10 -1.99
C GLU A 45 8.24 8.80 -1.71
N PHE A 46 6.91 8.87 -1.66
CA PHE A 46 6.07 7.74 -1.20
C PHE A 46 5.23 7.09 -2.30
N GLY A 47 5.24 7.62 -3.52
CA GLY A 47 4.63 6.98 -4.69
C GLY A 47 3.12 6.67 -4.61
N PHE A 48 2.38 7.28 -3.69
CA PHE A 48 0.96 6.99 -3.48
C PHE A 48 0.10 7.27 -4.71
N SER A 49 -0.85 6.37 -4.97
CA SER A 49 -1.88 6.53 -6.00
C SER A 49 -3.27 6.45 -5.35
N PHE A 50 -3.70 7.55 -4.74
CA PHE A 50 -4.96 7.59 -3.98
C PHE A 50 -6.19 7.28 -4.83
N VAL A 51 -7.08 6.48 -4.25
CA VAL A 51 -8.33 6.05 -4.88
C VAL A 51 -9.53 6.74 -4.23
N ASP A 52 -10.49 7.18 -5.05
CA ASP A 52 -11.78 7.70 -4.58
C ASP A 52 -12.54 6.65 -3.76
N TYR A 53 -13.07 7.04 -2.60
CA TYR A 53 -13.76 6.12 -1.69
C TYR A 53 -14.97 5.46 -2.34
N GLN A 54 -15.68 6.18 -3.22
CA GLN A 54 -16.82 5.62 -3.97
C GLN A 54 -16.41 4.49 -4.91
N ASN A 55 -15.21 4.52 -5.49
CA ASN A 55 -14.73 3.45 -6.35
C ASN A 55 -14.36 2.19 -5.54
N ILE A 56 -13.95 2.37 -4.28
CA ILE A 56 -13.71 1.26 -3.34
C ILE A 56 -15.04 0.65 -2.90
N LEU A 57 -15.98 1.49 -2.46
CA LEU A 57 -17.30 1.05 -1.96
C LEU A 57 -18.18 0.41 -3.04
N SER A 58 -18.06 0.85 -4.28
CA SER A 58 -18.76 0.25 -5.43
C SER A 58 -18.13 -1.06 -5.91
N LEU A 59 -17.03 -1.52 -5.28
CA LEU A 59 -16.29 -2.71 -5.69
C LEU A 59 -15.85 -2.69 -7.16
N ALA A 60 -15.61 -1.49 -7.70
CA ALA A 60 -15.15 -1.32 -9.08
C ALA A 60 -13.69 -1.79 -9.29
N HIS A 61 -12.96 -2.08 -8.21
CA HIS A 61 -11.60 -2.58 -8.25
C HIS A 61 -11.58 -4.11 -8.23
N PRO A 62 -10.59 -4.75 -8.88
CA PRO A 62 -10.40 -6.19 -8.77
C PRO A 62 -10.21 -6.59 -7.30
N GLN A 63 -10.88 -7.67 -6.90
CA GLN A 63 -10.72 -8.26 -5.58
C GLN A 63 -9.24 -8.60 -5.31
N ASP A 64 -8.81 -8.52 -4.05
CA ASP A 64 -7.44 -8.80 -3.59
C ASP A 64 -6.34 -7.87 -4.15
N THR A 65 -6.71 -6.64 -4.50
CA THR A 65 -5.76 -5.59 -4.91
C THR A 65 -5.47 -4.63 -3.76
N SER A 66 -4.20 -4.23 -3.60
CA SER A 66 -3.84 -3.14 -2.67
C SER A 66 -4.33 -1.78 -3.19
N VAL A 67 -4.84 -0.94 -2.30
CA VAL A 67 -5.28 0.43 -2.63
C VAL A 67 -4.68 1.43 -1.65
N ASP A 68 -4.37 2.62 -2.14
CA ASP A 68 -3.94 3.75 -1.32
C ASP A 68 -5.13 4.65 -1.01
N VAL A 69 -5.29 5.03 0.26
CA VAL A 69 -6.34 5.95 0.70
C VAL A 69 -5.76 7.05 1.58
N VAL A 70 -6.41 8.21 1.56
CA VAL A 70 -6.11 9.33 2.46
C VAL A 70 -7.42 9.91 2.95
N GLY A 71 -7.46 10.35 4.21
CA GLY A 71 -8.64 10.95 4.80
C GLY A 71 -8.40 11.41 6.24
N LEU A 72 -9.38 12.13 6.77
CA LEU A 72 -9.42 12.54 8.17
C LEU A 72 -9.87 11.37 9.04
N VAL A 73 -9.11 11.04 10.08
CA VAL A 73 -9.56 10.09 11.10
C VAL A 73 -10.65 10.75 11.94
N VAL A 74 -11.87 10.22 11.86
CA VAL A 74 -13.05 10.78 12.55
C VAL A 74 -13.47 9.98 13.76
N ALA A 75 -13.10 8.70 13.82
CA ALA A 75 -13.32 7.85 14.99
C ALA A 75 -12.29 6.72 15.05
N VAL A 76 -11.91 6.33 16.26
CA VAL A 76 -11.06 5.19 16.56
C VAL A 76 -11.76 4.39 17.65
N ALA A 77 -12.05 3.11 17.39
CA ALA A 77 -12.67 2.23 18.36
C ALA A 77 -11.64 1.71 19.38
N GLU A 78 -12.11 1.04 20.42
CA GLU A 78 -11.23 0.29 21.33
C GLU A 78 -10.58 -0.90 20.62
N ILE A 79 -9.39 -1.27 21.07
CA ILE A 79 -8.69 -2.46 20.59
C ILE A 79 -9.45 -3.70 21.07
N GLN A 80 -9.91 -4.50 20.13
CA GLN A 80 -10.57 -5.78 20.37
C GLN A 80 -9.51 -6.90 20.46
N GLN A 81 -9.52 -7.65 21.56
CA GLN A 81 -8.62 -8.79 21.79
C GLN A 81 -9.32 -10.14 21.66
N ASP A 82 -10.57 -10.15 21.19
CA ASP A 82 -11.42 -11.36 21.10
C ASP A 82 -11.12 -12.21 19.84
N HIS A 83 -9.91 -12.11 19.30
CA HIS A 83 -9.50 -12.96 18.20
C HIS A 83 -9.08 -14.34 18.77
N PRO A 84 -9.51 -15.48 18.17
CA PRO A 84 -9.17 -16.81 18.68
C PRO A 84 -7.66 -17.06 18.75
N ASP A 85 -6.92 -16.43 17.84
CA ASP A 85 -5.49 -16.21 17.98
C ASP A 85 -5.22 -14.98 18.86
N LYS A 86 -4.82 -15.23 20.11
CA LYS A 86 -4.57 -14.20 21.15
C LYS A 86 -3.40 -13.27 20.84
N SER A 87 -2.61 -13.57 19.81
CA SER A 87 -1.54 -12.68 19.34
C SER A 87 -2.03 -11.58 18.41
N LYS A 88 -3.30 -11.63 17.98
CA LYS A 88 -3.90 -10.66 17.06
C LYS A 88 -4.77 -9.66 17.80
N HIS A 89 -4.71 -8.42 17.34
CA HIS A 89 -5.41 -7.30 17.94
C HIS A 89 -6.14 -6.54 16.84
N LYS A 90 -7.45 -6.40 17.00
CA LYS A 90 -8.28 -5.73 16.01
C LYS A 90 -8.56 -4.30 16.43
N LEU A 91 -8.25 -3.35 15.56
CA LEU A 91 -8.59 -1.94 15.73
C LEU A 91 -9.46 -1.49 14.57
N ASN A 92 -10.59 -0.86 14.90
CA ASN A 92 -11.48 -0.28 13.90
C ASN A 92 -11.25 1.22 13.82
N ILE A 93 -11.02 1.73 12.62
CA ILE A 93 -10.77 3.15 12.35
C ILE A 93 -11.74 3.62 11.27
N ASN A 94 -12.39 4.75 11.52
CA ASN A 94 -13.22 5.41 10.54
C ASN A 94 -12.46 6.60 9.98
N ILE A 95 -12.30 6.63 8.66
CA ILE A 95 -11.70 7.75 7.95
C ILE A 95 -12.70 8.37 6.99
N GLN A 96 -12.61 9.68 6.82
CA GLN A 96 -13.50 10.48 5.99
C GLN A 96 -12.70 11.20 4.90
N ASP A 97 -13.17 11.15 3.65
CA ASP A 97 -12.59 11.93 2.56
C ASP A 97 -13.12 13.39 2.54
N ALA A 98 -12.58 14.22 1.65
CA ALA A 98 -13.02 15.61 1.47
C ALA A 98 -14.46 15.75 0.96
N LYS A 99 -15.07 14.67 0.44
CA LYS A 99 -16.46 14.61 -0.04
C LYS A 99 -17.42 14.10 1.03
N LEU A 100 -16.95 13.98 2.28
CA LEU A 100 -17.69 13.49 3.44
C LEU A 100 -18.11 12.01 3.34
N VAL A 101 -17.44 11.23 2.49
CA VAL A 101 -17.63 9.78 2.38
C VAL A 101 -16.75 9.08 3.42
N PHE A 102 -17.28 8.02 4.05
CA PHE A 102 -16.57 7.28 5.09
C PHE A 102 -16.10 5.92 4.61
N LEU A 103 -14.91 5.52 5.02
CA LEU A 103 -14.43 4.15 4.97
C LEU A 103 -14.22 3.60 6.39
N TYR A 104 -14.64 2.36 6.59
CA TYR A 104 -14.52 1.62 7.84
C TYR A 104 -13.40 0.59 7.70
N PHE A 105 -12.30 0.79 8.41
CA PHE A 105 -11.16 -0.12 8.40
C PHE A 105 -11.26 -1.14 9.52
N TYR A 106 -10.95 -2.39 9.18
CA TYR A 106 -10.78 -3.48 10.13
C TYR A 106 -9.33 -3.96 10.04
N SER A 107 -8.52 -3.63 11.04
CA SER A 107 -7.13 -4.15 11.15
C SER A 107 -7.14 -5.48 11.94
N PHE A 108 -6.23 -6.41 11.63
CA PHE A 108 -6.12 -7.74 12.28
C PHE A 108 -4.76 -7.90 12.96
#